data_AF-A0A7X8V5J0-F1
#
_entry.id   AF-A0A7X8V5J0-F1
#
_cell.length_a   1.000
_cell.length_b   1.000
_cell.length_c   1.000
_cell.angle_alpha   90.00
_cell.angle_beta   90.00
_cell.angle_gamma   90.00
#
_symmetry.space_group_name_H-M   'P 1'
#
loop_
_entity.id
_entity.type
_entity.pdbx_description
1 polymer ?
#
loop_
_entity_poly.entity_id
_entity_poly.type
_entity_poly.pdbx_seq_one_letter_code
_entity_poly.pdbx_strand_id
1 'polypeptide(L)'
;MAGSICIDNSKCNRKSNKDSNSLTILSLLLLVLLWFVAAALTGKEIILPGPAATFRALKNLLTGTVFWRSLSATLLRGFAGFGLSYLAGLVLGLFSGLSRPFSVIFRPLLVTMRSTPSISLILLALI
;
A
#
# COMPACT_ATOMS: atom_id res chain seq x y z
N MET A 1 26.56 48.12 24.67
CA MET A 1 25.48 47.42 23.95
C MET A 1 25.86 45.94 23.95
N ALA A 2 25.26 45.16 24.85
CA ALA A 2 25.47 43.72 25.03
C ALA A 2 25.19 42.98 23.71
N GLY A 3 25.88 41.93 23.30
CA GLY A 3 26.60 40.90 24.04
C GLY A 3 26.03 39.54 23.61
N SER A 4 26.90 38.64 23.13
CA SER A 4 26.69 37.19 22.90
C SER A 4 25.62 36.80 21.86
N ILE A 5 25.92 36.38 20.62
CA ILE A 5 26.76 35.25 20.15
C ILE A 5 26.20 33.89 20.64
N CYS A 6 25.73 33.10 19.66
CA CYS A 6 25.56 31.65 19.64
C CYS A 6 24.64 31.01 20.71
N ILE A 7 23.36 30.82 20.37
CA ILE A 7 22.57 29.71 20.93
C ILE A 7 22.83 28.46 20.10
N ASP A 8 23.93 27.80 20.49
CA ASP A 8 24.10 26.35 20.58
C ASP A 8 23.56 25.49 19.40
N ASN A 9 24.41 25.35 18.38
CA ASN A 9 24.37 24.30 17.36
C ASN A 9 25.11 23.02 17.86
N SER A 10 25.24 22.84 19.18
CA SER A 10 26.27 21.99 19.83
C SER A 10 25.75 20.75 20.55
N LYS A 11 24.48 20.37 20.38
CA LYS A 11 24.06 18.96 20.51
C LYS A 11 23.89 18.37 19.13
N CYS A 12 24.93 18.37 18.28
CA CYS A 12 26.01 17.38 18.38
C CYS A 12 25.42 16.02 18.79
N ASN A 13 24.88 15.26 17.84
CA ASN A 13 25.70 14.44 16.96
C ASN A 13 26.72 13.64 17.79
N ARG A 14 26.22 12.81 18.72
CA ARG A 14 27.07 11.86 19.44
C ARG A 14 26.28 10.62 19.86
N LYS A 15 26.66 9.49 19.26
CA LYS A 15 26.19 8.10 19.44
C LYS A 15 24.82 7.81 18.79
N SER A 16 24.69 6.89 17.85
CA SER A 16 25.42 5.63 17.74
C SER A 16 25.27 4.98 16.37
N ASN A 17 26.40 4.84 15.68
CA ASN A 17 26.57 4.07 14.44
C ASN A 17 26.68 2.54 14.74
N LYS A 18 25.89 2.05 15.70
CA LYS A 18 25.75 0.63 16.06
C LYS A 18 24.36 0.26 16.59
N ASP A 19 23.44 1.24 16.65
CA ASP A 19 22.13 1.10 17.27
C ASP A 19 20.98 1.38 16.28
N SER A 20 21.21 1.43 14.97
CA SER A 20 20.14 1.69 13.99
C SER A 20 18.99 0.68 14.14
N ASN A 21 19.31 -0.61 14.24
CA ASN A 21 18.30 -1.65 14.50
C ASN A 21 17.67 -1.48 15.88
N SER A 22 18.44 -1.17 16.93
CA SER A 22 17.91 -1.00 18.29
C SER A 22 17.02 0.23 18.45
N LEU A 23 17.34 1.33 17.78
CA LEU A 23 16.53 2.55 17.74
C LEU A 23 15.24 2.34 16.94
N THR A 24 15.32 1.62 15.82
CA THR A 24 14.13 1.22 15.04
C THR A 24 13.24 0.27 15.85
N ILE A 25 13.82 -0.72 16.54
CA ILE A 25 13.09 -1.64 17.43
C ILE A 25 12.45 -0.86 18.58
N LEU A 26 13.16 0.10 19.18
CA LEU A 26 12.61 0.92 20.27
C LEU A 26 11.45 1.82 19.77
N SER A 27 11.57 2.38 18.57
CA SER A 27 10.49 3.16 17.93
C SER A 27 9.27 2.29 17.60
N LEU A 28 9.48 1.09 17.06
CA LEU A 28 8.43 0.09 16.85
C LEU A 28 7.78 -0.33 18.17
N LEU A 29 8.58 -0.56 19.22
CA LEU A 29 8.08 -0.95 20.52
C LEU A 29 7.25 0.16 21.15
N LEU A 30 7.70 1.42 21.07
CA LEU A 30 6.94 2.59 21.50
C LEU A 30 5.63 2.75 20.71
N LEU A 31 5.65 2.51 19.40
CA LEU A 31 4.45 2.55 18.56
C LEU A 31 3.45 1.45 18.95
N VAL A 32 3.93 0.23 19.19
CA VAL A 32 3.10 -0.90 19.67
C VAL A 32 2.57 -0.64 21.07
N LEU A 33 3.38 -0.03 21.95
CA LEU A 33 2.96 0.34 23.29
C LEU A 33 1.89 1.45 23.24
N LEU A 34 2.08 2.45 22.37
CA LEU A 34 1.11 3.52 22.12
C LEU A 34 -0.20 2.94 21.56
N TRP A 35 -0.12 1.97 20.64
CA TRP A 35 -1.28 1.22 20.16
C TRP A 35 -1.95 0.48 21.30
N PHE A 36 -1.19 -0.23 22.15
CA PHE A 36 -1.74 -0.98 23.27
C PHE A 36 -2.48 -0.07 24.26
N VAL A 37 -1.91 1.10 24.57
CA VAL A 37 -2.54 2.12 25.42
C VAL A 37 -3.77 2.72 24.75
N ALA A 38 -3.72 3.02 23.44
CA ALA A 38 -4.86 3.51 22.68
C ALA A 38 -6.01 2.49 22.63
N ALA A 39 -5.70 1.20 22.46
CA ALA A 39 -6.68 0.12 22.50
C ALA A 39 -7.30 -0.04 23.90
N ALA A 40 -6.51 0.09 24.97
CA ALA A 40 -7.00 0.03 26.35
C ALA A 40 -7.90 1.22 26.72
N LEU A 41 -7.57 2.43 26.27
CA LEU A 41 -8.36 3.64 26.52
C LEU A 41 -9.68 3.68 25.72
N THR A 42 -9.74 3.00 24.58
CA THR A 42 -10.93 3.04 23.71
C THR A 42 -12.12 2.27 24.29
N GLY A 43 -11.91 1.36 25.27
CA GLY A 43 -12.96 0.78 26.13
C GLY A 43 -14.12 0.03 25.43
N LYS A 44 -14.09 -0.08 24.10
CA LYS A 44 -15.09 -0.73 23.25
C LYS A 44 -14.37 -1.79 22.42
N GLU A 45 -14.65 -3.04 22.76
CA GLU A 45 -14.25 -4.29 22.06
C GLU A 45 -14.51 -4.29 20.54
N ILE A 46 -15.26 -3.32 20.01
CA ILE A 46 -15.71 -3.24 18.61
C ILE A 46 -14.80 -2.38 17.73
N ILE A 47 -14.02 -1.43 18.26
CA ILE A 47 -13.33 -0.43 17.42
C ILE A 47 -11.81 -0.64 17.34
N LEU A 48 -11.16 -1.13 18.40
CA LEU A 48 -9.72 -1.37 18.38
C LEU A 48 -9.36 -2.66 19.16
N PRO A 49 -9.50 -3.86 18.56
CA PRO A 49 -9.04 -5.09 19.20
C PRO A 49 -7.55 -4.95 19.47
N GLY A 50 -7.15 -5.11 20.74
CA GLY A 50 -5.73 -5.08 21.13
C GLY A 50 -4.89 -6.04 20.27
N PRO A 51 -3.58 -5.80 20.10
CA PRO A 51 -2.74 -6.50 19.12
C PRO A 51 -2.84 -8.04 19.20
N ALA A 52 -3.01 -8.62 20.39
CA ALA A 52 -3.23 -10.05 20.57
C ALA A 52 -4.60 -10.54 20.07
N ALA A 53 -5.65 -9.75 20.25
CA ALA A 53 -7.00 -10.04 19.76
C ALA A 53 -7.07 -9.90 18.23
N THR A 54 -6.38 -8.92 17.65
CA THR A 54 -6.21 -8.79 16.19
C THR A 54 -5.48 -9.99 15.61
N PHE A 55 -4.42 -10.46 16.28
CA PHE A 55 -3.67 -11.65 15.84
C PHE A 55 -4.50 -12.94 15.94
N ARG A 56 -5.32 -13.08 16.98
CA ARG A 56 -6.28 -14.20 17.11
C ARG A 56 -7.37 -14.14 16.04
N ALA A 57 -7.94 -12.97 15.79
CA ALA A 57 -8.93 -12.77 14.74
C ALA A 57 -8.32 -13.06 13.36
N LEU A 58 -7.10 -12.58 13.09
CA LEU A 58 -6.34 -12.88 11.88
C LEU A 58 -6.13 -14.39 11.72
N LYS A 59 -5.68 -15.08 12.78
CA LYS A 59 -5.49 -16.53 12.75
C LYS A 59 -6.80 -17.26 12.48
N ASN A 60 -7.89 -16.87 13.14
CA ASN A 60 -9.23 -17.43 12.94
C ASN A 60 -9.73 -17.22 11.50
N LEU A 61 -9.53 -16.03 10.93
CA LEU A 61 -9.83 -15.73 9.53
C LEU A 61 -8.99 -16.57 8.58
N LEU A 62 -7.68 -16.70 8.83
CA LEU A 62 -6.77 -17.52 8.02
C LEU A 62 -7.11 -19.02 8.08
N THR A 63 -7.63 -19.52 9.19
CA THR A 63 -8.15 -20.90 9.30
C THR A 63 -9.57 -21.06 8.73
N GLY A 64 -10.27 -19.95 8.46
CA GLY A 64 -11.61 -19.96 7.90
C GLY A 64 -11.60 -20.28 6.39
N THR A 65 -12.38 -21.27 5.98
CA THR A 65 -12.54 -21.65 4.57
C THR A 65 -13.13 -20.53 3.70
N VAL A 66 -13.94 -19.64 4.30
CA VAL A 66 -14.55 -18.48 3.64
C VAL A 66 -13.49 -17.47 3.19
N PHE A 67 -12.45 -17.23 4.00
CA PHE A 67 -11.37 -16.31 3.64
C PHE A 67 -10.62 -16.79 2.40
N TRP A 68 -10.22 -18.07 2.40
CA TRP A 68 -9.54 -18.67 1.25
C TRP A 68 -10.40 -18.69 0.00
N ARG A 69 -11.71 -18.95 0.13
CA ARG A 69 -12.63 -18.90 -1.00
C ARG A 69 -12.73 -17.49 -1.59
N SER A 70 -12.90 -16.46 -0.77
CA SER A 70 -12.94 -15.06 -1.22
C SER A 70 -11.61 -14.56 -1.79
N LEU A 71 -10.49 -14.96 -1.17
CA LEU A 71 -9.15 -14.65 -1.66
C LEU A 71 -8.93 -15.29 -3.04
N SER A 72 -9.24 -16.58 -3.17
CA SER A 72 -9.11 -17.29 -4.44
C SER A 72 -10.03 -16.70 -5.53
N ALA A 73 -11.25 -16.29 -5.19
CA ALA A 73 -12.16 -15.66 -6.14
C ALA A 73 -11.61 -14.31 -6.66
N THR A 74 -11.04 -13.50 -5.75
CA THR A 74 -10.44 -12.22 -6.11
C THR A 74 -9.19 -12.41 -6.96
N LEU A 75 -8.32 -13.36 -6.57
CA LEU A 75 -7.13 -13.71 -7.33
C LEU A 75 -7.51 -14.25 -8.72
N LEU A 76 -8.42 -15.21 -8.81
CA LEU A 76 -8.82 -15.83 -10.08
C LEU A 76 -9.46 -14.80 -11.01
N ARG A 77 -10.29 -13.88 -10.47
CA ARG A 77 -10.84 -12.76 -11.24
C ARG A 77 -9.74 -11.82 -11.74
N GLY A 78 -8.76 -11.50 -10.91
CA GLY A 78 -7.59 -10.70 -11.28
C GLY A 78 -6.74 -11.37 -12.35
N PHE A 79 -6.43 -12.67 -12.20
CA PHE A 79 -5.68 -13.45 -13.18
C PHE A 79 -6.43 -13.63 -14.50
N ALA A 80 -7.75 -13.86 -14.46
CA ALA A 80 -8.57 -13.95 -15.66
C ALA A 80 -8.60 -12.61 -16.43
N GLY A 81 -8.82 -11.50 -15.71
CA GLY A 81 -8.77 -10.16 -16.30
C GLY A 81 -7.38 -9.81 -16.85
N PHE A 82 -6.32 -10.10 -16.09
CA PHE A 82 -4.95 -9.91 -16.51
C PHE A 82 -4.61 -10.75 -17.74
N GLY A 83 -4.98 -12.03 -17.77
CA GLY A 83 -4.74 -12.93 -18.89
C GLY A 83 -5.41 -12.43 -20.18
N LEU A 84 -6.68 -12.02 -20.09
CA LEU A 84 -7.41 -11.44 -21.22
C LEU A 84 -6.78 -10.14 -21.72
N SER A 85 -6.47 -9.20 -20.82
CA SER A 85 -5.79 -7.95 -21.19
C SER A 85 -4.39 -8.18 -21.76
N TYR A 86 -3.65 -9.15 -21.22
CA TYR A 86 -2.31 -9.50 -21.72
C TYR A 86 -2.39 -10.04 -23.15
N LEU A 87 -3.26 -11.01 -23.41
CA LEU A 87 -3.47 -11.56 -24.75
C LEU A 87 -3.90 -10.48 -25.75
N ALA A 88 -4.91 -9.67 -25.38
CA ALA A 88 -5.39 -8.58 -26.22
C ALA A 88 -4.30 -7.52 -26.47
N GLY A 89 -3.59 -7.10 -25.43
CA GLY A 89 -2.50 -6.13 -25.53
C GLY A 89 -1.31 -6.66 -26.33
N LEU A 90 -1.01 -7.96 -26.24
CA LEU A 90 0.06 -8.61 -27.00
C LEU A 90 -0.28 -8.64 -28.48
N VAL A 91 -1.50 -9.04 -28.85
CA VAL A 91 -1.95 -9.04 -30.25
C VAL A 91 -1.93 -7.62 -30.82
N LEU A 92 -2.50 -6.64 -30.10
CA LEU A 92 -2.53 -5.25 -30.54
C LEU A 92 -1.13 -4.63 -30.61
N GLY A 93 -0.27 -4.92 -29.64
CA GLY A 93 1.12 -4.44 -29.61
C GLY A 93 1.95 -5.02 -30.74
N LEU A 94 1.80 -6.30 -31.04
CA LEU A 94 2.50 -6.96 -32.15
C LEU A 94 2.05 -6.38 -33.50
N PHE A 95 0.75 -6.15 -33.67
CA PHE A 95 0.21 -5.55 -34.90
C PHE A 95 0.67 -4.09 -35.08
N SER A 96 0.74 -3.34 -33.97
CA SER A 96 1.23 -1.95 -33.95
C SER A 96 2.73 -1.84 -34.26
N GLY A 97 3.54 -2.82 -33.85
CA GLY A 97 4.96 -2.89 -34.21
C GLY A 97 5.20 -3.22 -35.68
N LEU A 98 4.31 -4.00 -36.31
CA LEU A 98 4.46 -4.41 -37.70
C LEU A 98 3.94 -3.36 -38.71
N SER A 99 3.06 -2.45 -38.29
CA SER A 99 2.40 -1.49 -39.18
C SER A 99 2.53 -0.03 -38.72
N ARG A 100 3.25 0.79 -39.53
CA ARG A 100 3.48 2.22 -39.28
C ARG A 100 2.23 3.09 -39.00
N PRO A 101 1.06 2.90 -39.65
CA PRO A 101 -0.12 3.73 -39.37
C PRO A 101 -0.77 3.40 -38.01
N PHE A 102 -0.72 2.15 -37.54
CA PHE A 102 -1.31 1.76 -36.24
C PHE A 102 -0.56 2.39 -35.07
N SER A 103 0.77 2.49 -35.13
CA SER A 103 1.56 3.10 -34.07
C SER A 103 1.23 4.59 -33.84
N VAL A 104 0.78 5.30 -34.88
CA VAL A 104 0.42 6.73 -34.79
C VAL A 104 -0.94 6.91 -34.13
N ILE A 105 -1.91 6.02 -34.39
CA ILE A 105 -3.27 6.08 -33.82
C ILE A 105 -3.27 5.64 -32.34
N PHE A 106 -2.43 4.67 -31.96
CA PHE A 106 -2.36 4.19 -30.57
C PHE A 106 -1.69 5.17 -29.59
N ARG A 107 -0.80 6.04 -30.07
CA ARG A 107 -0.12 7.04 -29.23
C ARG A 107 -1.08 7.95 -28.43
N PRO A 108 -2.06 8.64 -29.05
CA PRO A 108 -2.98 9.50 -28.30
C PRO A 108 -3.90 8.70 -27.37
N LEU A 109 -4.33 7.50 -27.76
CA LEU A 109 -5.19 6.63 -26.94
C LEU A 109 -4.48 6.18 -25.65
N LEU A 110 -3.20 5.84 -25.73
CA LEU A 110 -2.40 5.45 -24.56
C LEU A 110 -2.16 6.63 -23.60
N VAL A 111 -2.03 7.84 -24.14
CA VAL A 111 -1.87 9.07 -23.34
C VAL A 111 -3.16 9.43 -22.60
N THR A 112 -4.33 9.31 -23.24
CA THR A 112 -5.62 9.59 -22.60
C THR A 112 -5.96 8.56 -21.52
N MET A 113 -5.71 7.27 -21.75
CA MET A 113 -5.89 6.24 -20.71
C MET A 113 -4.99 6.46 -19.49
N ARG A 114 -3.74 6.90 -19.68
CA ARG A 114 -2.86 7.29 -18.56
C ARG A 114 -3.34 8.54 -17.82
N SER A 115 -3.96 9.46 -18.54
CA SER A 115 -4.47 10.71 -17.95
C SER A 115 -5.82 10.53 -17.26
N THR A 116 -6.51 9.39 -17.46
CA THR A 116 -7.79 9.10 -16.82
C THR A 116 -7.52 8.47 -15.46
N PRO A 117 -7.73 9.19 -14.34
CA PRO A 117 -7.52 8.61 -13.01
C PRO A 117 -8.42 7.38 -12.83
N SER A 118 -7.82 6.29 -12.35
CA SER A 118 -8.47 4.97 -12.15
C SER A 118 -9.77 5.03 -11.34
N ILE A 119 -9.92 6.07 -10.50
CA ILE A 119 -11.12 6.32 -9.68
C ILE A 119 -12.38 6.54 -10.54
N SER A 120 -12.25 7.13 -11.73
CA SER A 120 -13.42 7.38 -12.62
C SER A 120 -14.06 6.07 -13.11
N LEU A 121 -13.26 5.02 -13.34
CA LEU A 121 -13.75 3.71 -13.75
C LEU A 121 -14.56 3.03 -12.64
N ILE A 122 -14.19 3.25 -11.37
CA ILE A 122 -14.91 2.69 -10.23
C ILE A 122 -16.31 3.31 -10.13
N LEU A 123 -16.44 4.62 -10.36
CA LEU A 123 -17.73 5.30 -10.39
C LEU A 123 -18.64 4.81 -11.52
N LEU A 124 -18.08 4.61 -12.73
CA LEU A 124 -18.84 4.14 -13.90
C LEU A 124 -19.32 2.69 -13.74
N ALA A 125 -18.58 1.85 -13.01
CA ALA A 125 -18.96 0.47 -12.75
C ALA A 125 -19.98 0.33 -11.61
N LEU A 126 -20.14 1.37 -10.77
CA LEU A 126 -21.05 1.36 -9.62
C LEU A 126 -22.45 1.89 -9.96
N ILE A 127 -22.55 2.76 -10.97
CA ILE A 127 -23.84 3.25 -11.48
C ILE A 127 -24.49 2.24 -12.43
#